data_AF-A0A518V674-F1
#
_entry.id   AF-A0A518V674-F1
#
_cell.length_a   1.000
_cell.length_b   1.000
_cell.length_c   1.000
_cell.angle_alpha   90.00
_cell.angle_beta   90.00
_cell.angle_gamma   90.00
#
_symmetry.space_group_name_H-M   'P 1'
#
loop_
_entity.id
_entity.type
_entity.pdbx_description
1 polymer ?
#
loop_
_entity_poly.entity_id
_entity_poly.type
_entity_poly.pdbx_seq_one_letter_code
_entity_poly.pdbx_strand_id
1 'polypeptide(L)'
;MLSDSLTIRKIISKITSGQIRIPAFQRGFVWSPEQVALLLDSIYKGFPIGSVLLWRTRERLEVEKNLDNFTLPEPQKDYPIDYVLDGQQRLTSIFSVFQTDLEPENDEGWLDIYFSFTSDNDIHESRFTPLKKEDFDRNKYFPMSVMLDSVKYRQAC
;
A
#
# COMPACT_ATOMS: atom_id res chain seq x y z
N MET A 1 -4.46 19.72 15.91
CA MET A 1 -3.99 18.73 14.91
C MET A 1 -4.32 19.27 13.54
N LEU A 2 -3.34 19.39 12.64
CA LEU A 2 -3.61 19.63 11.22
C LEU A 2 -4.10 18.30 10.63
N SER A 3 -5.32 18.29 10.11
CA SER A 3 -5.90 17.12 9.43
C SER A 3 -5.87 17.40 7.93
N ASP A 4 -4.81 16.96 7.26
CA ASP A 4 -4.65 17.11 5.82
C ASP A 4 -5.21 15.88 5.09
N SER A 5 -5.97 16.09 4.02
CA SER A 5 -6.35 15.01 3.12
C SER A 5 -5.20 14.66 2.18
N LEU A 6 -4.76 13.41 2.19
CA LEU A 6 -3.75 12.88 1.28
C LEU A 6 -4.38 11.84 0.37
N THR A 7 -4.10 11.93 -0.93
CA THR A 7 -4.48 10.89 -1.89
C THR A 7 -3.54 9.70 -1.78
N ILE A 8 -4.02 8.51 -2.17
CA ILE A 8 -3.20 7.28 -2.22
C ILE A 8 -1.91 7.50 -3.03
N ARG A 9 -2.01 8.13 -4.21
CA ARG A 9 -0.86 8.47 -5.05
C ARG A 9 0.17 9.34 -4.33
N LYS A 10 -0.28 10.32 -3.53
CA LYS A 10 0.61 11.20 -2.76
C LYS A 10 1.27 10.46 -1.59
N ILE A 11 0.56 9.54 -0.95
CA ILE A 11 1.13 8.66 0.09
C ILE A 11 2.24 7.80 -0.52
N ILE A 12 1.97 7.13 -1.63
CA ILE A 12 2.97 6.30 -2.33
C ILE A 12 4.19 7.13 -2.73
N SER A 13 4.00 8.31 -3.32
CA SER A 13 5.10 9.21 -3.69
C SER A 13 5.94 9.66 -2.47
N LYS A 14 5.31 9.89 -1.32
CA LYS A 14 6.02 10.25 -0.08
C LYS A 14 6.80 9.08 0.51
N ILE A 15 6.32 7.85 0.37
CA ILE A 15 7.02 6.65 0.83
C ILE A 15 8.21 6.35 -0.10
N THR A 16 7.98 6.37 -1.42
CA THR A 16 9.02 6.12 -2.44
C THR A 16 10.11 7.18 -2.48
N SER A 17 9.86 8.41 -1.98
CA SER A 17 10.90 9.43 -1.80
C SER A 17 11.63 9.35 -0.44
N GLY A 18 11.28 8.35 0.39
CA GLY A 18 11.85 8.18 1.72
C GLY A 18 11.33 9.18 2.77
N GLN A 19 10.36 10.04 2.42
CA GLN A 19 9.80 11.06 3.32
C GLN A 19 8.94 10.45 4.43
N ILE A 20 8.08 9.48 4.11
CA ILE A 20 7.32 8.72 5.12
C ILE A 20 8.14 7.49 5.53
N ARG A 21 8.35 7.32 6.83
CA ARG A 21 9.17 6.21 7.38
C ARG A 21 8.51 5.55 8.60
N ILE A 22 8.93 4.33 8.91
CA ILE A 22 8.44 3.57 10.06
C ILE A 22 9.52 3.56 11.16
N PRO A 23 9.21 4.05 12.38
CA PRO A 23 10.13 3.95 13.51
C PRO A 23 10.43 2.50 13.90
N ALA A 24 11.66 2.21 14.34
CA ALA A 24 12.06 0.83 14.64
C ALA A 24 11.32 0.17 15.81
N PHE A 25 10.76 0.95 16.73
CA PHE A 25 9.99 0.40 17.86
C PHE A 25 8.59 -0.11 17.46
N GLN A 26 8.11 0.19 16.25
CA GLN A 26 6.85 -0.35 15.76
C GLN A 26 6.97 -1.86 15.47
N ARG A 27 5.84 -2.56 15.56
CA ARG A 27 5.77 -3.99 15.19
C ARG A 27 5.94 -4.16 13.68
N GLY A 28 6.35 -5.35 13.26
CA GLY A 28 6.41 -5.69 11.83
C GLY A 28 5.04 -5.61 11.15
N PHE A 29 5.05 -5.67 9.82
CA PHE A 29 3.83 -5.88 9.06
C PHE A 29 3.31 -7.31 9.33
N VAL A 30 2.01 -7.44 9.62
CA VAL A 30 1.40 -8.73 10.01
C VAL A 30 0.07 -9.00 9.32
N TRP A 31 -0.36 -8.13 8.41
CA TRP A 31 -1.61 -8.34 7.68
C TRP A 31 -1.44 -9.36 6.57
N SER A 32 -2.35 -10.33 6.52
CA SER A 32 -2.40 -11.29 5.42
C SER A 32 -2.92 -10.64 4.13
N PRO A 33 -2.66 -11.23 2.95
CA PRO A 33 -3.21 -10.75 1.69
C PRO A 33 -4.74 -10.61 1.69
N GLU A 34 -5.45 -11.46 2.43
CA GLU A 34 -6.90 -11.37 2.60
C GLU A 34 -7.30 -10.09 3.37
N GLN A 35 -6.56 -9.73 4.42
CA GLN A 35 -6.81 -8.48 5.16
C GLN A 35 -6.52 -7.25 4.30
N VAL A 36 -5.49 -7.32 3.44
CA VAL A 36 -5.19 -6.29 2.44
C VAL A 36 -6.36 -6.16 1.45
N ALA A 37 -6.88 -7.28 0.93
CA ALA A 37 -8.03 -7.27 0.03
C ALA A 37 -9.28 -6.65 0.68
N LEU A 38 -9.56 -6.98 1.95
CA LEU A 38 -10.68 -6.39 2.70
C LEU A 38 -10.53 -4.87 2.93
N LEU A 39 -9.29 -4.38 3.10
CA LEU A 39 -9.04 -2.94 3.15
C LEU A 39 -9.40 -2.27 1.82
N LEU A 40 -8.96 -2.85 0.69
CA LEU A 40 -9.30 -2.32 -0.63
C LEU A 40 -10.81 -2.38 -0.89
N ASP A 41 -11.47 -3.44 -0.46
CA ASP A 41 -12.92 -3.59 -0.55
C ASP A 41 -13.64 -2.50 0.25
N SER A 42 -13.16 -2.20 1.46
CA SER A 42 -13.67 -1.11 2.28
C SER A 42 -13.48 0.26 1.61
N ILE A 43 -12.33 0.50 0.99
CA ILE A 43 -12.05 1.72 0.22
C ILE A 43 -13.00 1.84 -0.98
N TYR A 44 -13.16 0.76 -1.74
CA TYR A 44 -14.02 0.70 -2.92
C TYR A 44 -15.49 0.94 -2.57
N LYS A 45 -15.98 0.36 -1.47
CA LYS A 45 -17.36 0.51 -0.98
C LYS A 45 -17.60 1.83 -0.24
N GLY A 46 -16.55 2.65 -0.03
CA GLY A 46 -16.65 3.92 0.69
C GLY A 46 -16.87 3.78 2.20
N PHE A 47 -16.53 2.62 2.78
CA PHE A 47 -16.57 2.43 4.22
C PHE A 47 -15.44 3.21 4.92
N PRO A 48 -15.68 3.72 6.14
CA PRO A 48 -14.67 4.46 6.88
C PRO A 48 -13.50 3.55 7.26
N ILE A 49 -12.31 3.87 6.74
CA ILE A 49 -11.07 3.13 7.04
C ILE A 49 -10.22 3.78 8.15
N GLY A 50 -10.74 4.82 8.81
CA GLY A 50 -10.05 5.60 9.84
C GLY A 50 -9.03 6.62 9.29
N SER A 51 -8.18 7.15 10.18
CA SER A 51 -7.10 8.10 9.86
C SER A 51 -5.72 7.48 10.09
N VAL A 52 -4.66 8.12 9.58
CA VAL A 52 -3.25 7.76 9.83
C VAL A 52 -2.62 8.89 10.64
N LEU A 53 -1.82 8.55 11.65
CA LEU A 53 -1.11 9.53 12.46
C LEU A 53 0.36 9.59 12.05
N LEU A 54 0.80 10.78 11.63
CA LEU A 54 2.18 11.06 11.24
C LEU A 54 2.81 12.08 12.20
N TRP A 55 4.04 11.81 12.62
CA TRP A 55 4.88 12.76 13.35
C TRP A 55 5.91 13.37 12.41
N ARG A 56 5.78 14.67 12.16
CA ARG A 56 6.70 15.43 11.32
C ARG A 56 7.87 15.97 12.12
N THR A 57 9.09 15.68 11.70
CA THR A 57 10.34 16.17 12.32
C THR A 57 11.41 16.46 11.26
N ARG A 58 12.39 17.31 11.60
CA ARG A 58 13.62 17.48 10.81
C ARG A 58 14.76 16.59 11.31
N GLU A 59 14.58 15.97 12.47
CA GLU A 59 15.54 15.07 13.09
C GLU A 59 15.23 13.65 12.68
N ARG A 60 16.20 12.98 12.06
CA ARG A 60 16.09 11.56 11.74
C ARG A 60 16.33 10.73 12.99
N LEU A 61 15.47 9.75 13.23
CA LEU A 61 15.68 8.72 14.26
C LEU A 61 16.90 7.87 13.91
N GLU A 62 17.67 7.50 14.92
CA GLU A 62 18.87 6.65 14.76
C GLU A 62 18.55 5.27 14.19
N VAL A 63 17.35 4.75 14.49
CA VAL A 63 16.92 3.42 14.07
C VAL A 63 15.55 3.49 13.41
N GLU A 64 15.50 3.08 12.15
CA GLU A 64 14.32 3.04 11.31
C GLU A 64 14.16 1.63 10.73
N LYS A 65 12.94 1.29 10.30
CA LYS A 65 12.67 0.03 9.61
C LYS A 65 12.33 0.28 8.14
N ASN A 66 12.72 -0.69 7.32
CA ASN A 66 12.16 -0.87 6.00
C ASN A 66 10.65 -1.13 6.08
N LEU A 67 9.97 -0.86 4.98
CA LEU A 67 8.54 -1.05 4.89
C LEU A 67 8.29 -2.45 4.34
N ASP A 68 8.15 -3.40 5.26
CA ASP A 68 8.07 -4.84 4.94
C ASP A 68 9.25 -5.28 4.05
N ASN A 69 8.98 -5.87 2.87
CA ASN A 69 10.01 -6.33 1.94
C ASN A 69 10.64 -5.21 1.09
N PHE A 70 10.39 -3.93 1.37
CA PHE A 70 10.88 -2.82 0.55
C PHE A 70 11.94 -1.99 1.27
N THR A 71 13.16 -1.96 0.72
CA THR A 71 14.18 -0.99 1.14
C THR A 71 13.74 0.41 0.72
N LEU A 72 13.54 1.32 1.68
CA LEU A 72 13.18 2.70 1.38
C LEU A 72 14.43 3.53 1.06
N PRO A 73 14.39 4.40 0.03
CA PRO A 73 15.51 5.28 -0.26
C PRO A 73 15.73 6.29 0.86
N GLU A 74 16.92 6.88 0.87
CA GLU A 74 17.28 7.93 1.81
C GLU A 74 16.41 9.18 1.61
N PRO A 75 15.93 9.82 2.69
CA PRO A 75 15.13 11.02 2.58
C PRO A 75 15.95 12.17 1.97
N GLN A 76 15.29 13.05 1.22
CA GLN A 76 15.94 14.23 0.67
C GLN A 76 16.50 15.12 1.79
N LYS A 77 17.77 15.50 1.66
CA LYS A 77 18.45 16.41 2.59
C LYS A 77 17.63 17.70 2.73
N ASP A 78 17.45 18.15 3.97
CA ASP A 78 16.70 19.36 4.37
C ASP A 78 15.16 19.30 4.26
N TYR A 79 14.58 18.18 3.82
CA TYR A 79 13.14 17.95 3.88
C TYR A 79 12.72 17.29 5.20
N PRO A 80 11.55 17.66 5.77
CA PRO A 80 11.07 17.03 7.00
C PRO A 80 10.62 15.58 6.73
N ILE A 81 10.93 14.71 7.69
CA ILE A 81 10.55 13.29 7.72
C ILE A 81 9.21 13.17 8.45
N ASP A 82 8.32 12.33 7.90
CA ASP A 82 7.01 12.01 8.45
C ASP A 82 7.04 10.57 9.01
N TYR A 83 7.17 10.40 10.32
CA TYR A 83 7.16 9.08 10.97
C TYR A 83 5.74 8.57 11.22
N VAL A 84 5.47 7.31 10.86
CA VAL A 84 4.18 6.68 11.12
C VAL A 84 4.05 6.31 12.60
N LEU A 85 3.07 6.90 13.29
CA LEU A 85 2.74 6.58 14.68
C LEU A 85 1.54 5.63 14.80
N ASP A 86 0.55 5.79 13.92
CA ASP A 86 -0.61 4.90 13.81
C ASP A 86 -1.01 4.70 12.34
N GLY A 87 -1.65 3.57 12.04
CA GLY A 87 -2.11 3.24 10.68
C GLY A 87 -1.06 2.57 9.81
N GLN A 88 0.05 2.09 10.39
CA GLN A 88 1.12 1.40 9.66
C GLN A 88 0.61 0.28 8.77
N GLN A 89 -0.19 -0.65 9.28
CA GLN A 89 -0.66 -1.81 8.50
C GLN A 89 -1.46 -1.36 7.27
N ARG A 90 -2.33 -0.34 7.42
CA ARG A 90 -3.11 0.23 6.31
C ARG A 90 -2.21 0.90 5.28
N LEU A 91 -1.26 1.72 5.75
CA LEU A 91 -0.33 2.44 4.89
C LEU A 91 0.60 1.49 4.13
N THR A 92 1.12 0.46 4.80
CA THR A 92 1.94 -0.59 4.19
C THR A 92 1.14 -1.40 3.17
N SER A 93 -0.11 -1.76 3.47
CA SER A 93 -1.00 -2.48 2.55
C SER A 93 -1.28 -1.68 1.27
N ILE A 94 -1.59 -0.39 1.40
CA ILE A 94 -1.82 0.49 0.25
C ILE A 94 -0.53 0.62 -0.57
N PHE A 95 0.61 0.77 0.10
CA PHE A 95 1.89 0.86 -0.58
C PHE A 95 2.24 -0.42 -1.34
N SER A 96 2.16 -1.59 -0.69
CA SER A 96 2.51 -2.88 -1.31
C SER A 96 1.63 -3.23 -2.51
N VAL A 97 0.35 -2.81 -2.49
CA VAL A 97 -0.56 -3.06 -3.61
C VAL A 97 -0.28 -2.15 -4.80
N PHE A 98 -0.05 -0.85 -4.59
CA PHE A 98 -0.16 0.14 -5.67
C PHE A 98 1.16 0.73 -6.16
N GLN A 99 2.26 0.52 -5.43
CA GLN A 99 3.56 1.06 -5.82
C GLN A 99 4.19 0.21 -6.93
N THR A 100 4.93 0.85 -7.84
CA THR A 100 5.57 0.19 -9.00
C THR A 100 7.05 0.52 -9.14
N ASP A 101 7.61 1.29 -8.20
CA ASP A 101 8.92 1.93 -8.33
C ASP A 101 10.02 1.16 -7.59
N LEU A 102 9.67 0.48 -6.48
CA LEU A 102 10.60 -0.30 -5.68
C LEU A 102 10.40 -1.79 -5.94
N GLU A 103 11.49 -2.53 -6.09
CA GLU A 103 11.45 -3.98 -6.15
C GLU A 103 11.48 -4.56 -4.73
N PRO A 104 10.64 -5.56 -4.41
CA PRO A 104 10.69 -6.22 -3.12
C PRO A 104 11.99 -7.04 -2.99
N GLU A 105 12.59 -7.05 -1.81
CA GLU A 105 13.78 -7.85 -1.47
C GLU A 105 13.49 -9.36 -1.54
N ASN A 106 12.24 -9.75 -1.30
CA ASN A 106 11.76 -11.13 -1.46
C ASN A 106 10.32 -11.14 -2.01
N ASP A 107 10.11 -11.87 -3.11
CA ASP A 107 8.80 -12.07 -3.77
C ASP A 107 8.22 -13.46 -3.50
N GLU A 108 8.94 -14.34 -2.77
CA GLU A 108 8.46 -15.70 -2.51
C GLU A 108 7.23 -15.70 -1.59
N GLY A 109 6.09 -16.06 -2.16
CA GLY A 109 4.85 -16.32 -1.42
C GLY A 109 3.94 -15.11 -1.20
N TRP A 110 4.27 -13.94 -1.75
CA TRP A 110 3.32 -12.83 -1.76
C TRP A 110 2.19 -13.09 -2.75
N LEU A 111 0.95 -12.80 -2.34
CA LEU A 111 -0.22 -12.87 -3.22
C LEU A 111 -0.55 -11.46 -3.70
N ASP A 112 -0.57 -11.28 -5.01
CA ASP A 112 -1.00 -10.03 -5.62
C ASP A 112 -2.51 -9.87 -5.46
N ILE A 113 -2.97 -8.63 -5.30
CA ILE A 113 -4.39 -8.34 -5.14
C ILE A 113 -5.01 -8.01 -6.50
N TYR A 114 -6.11 -8.68 -6.80
CA TYR A 114 -6.85 -8.53 -8.04
C TYR A 114 -8.28 -8.06 -7.78
N PHE A 115 -8.81 -7.24 -8.69
CA PHE A 115 -10.21 -6.87 -8.73
C PHE A 115 -11.00 -7.86 -9.61
N SER A 116 -12.10 -8.41 -9.09
CA SER A 116 -12.96 -9.39 -9.75
C SER A 116 -14.11 -8.73 -10.52
N PHE A 117 -14.20 -9.02 -11.81
CA PHE A 117 -15.30 -8.58 -12.66
C PHE A 117 -16.57 -9.44 -12.48
N THR A 118 -16.40 -10.69 -12.06
CA THR A 118 -17.48 -11.70 -12.06
C THR A 118 -18.24 -11.78 -10.75
N SER A 119 -17.77 -11.13 -9.68
CA SER A 119 -18.52 -11.11 -8.42
C SER A 119 -19.86 -10.41 -8.66
N ASP A 120 -20.93 -10.84 -7.98
CA ASP A 120 -22.20 -10.14 -8.07
C ASP A 120 -22.09 -8.80 -7.32
N ASN A 121 -22.96 -7.82 -7.63
CA ASN A 121 -22.99 -6.51 -6.95
C ASN A 121 -23.48 -6.59 -5.49
N ASP A 122 -23.32 -7.73 -4.85
CA ASP A 122 -23.63 -7.92 -3.43
C ASP A 122 -22.61 -7.17 -2.57
N ILE A 123 -23.12 -6.36 -1.64
CA ILE A 123 -22.32 -5.65 -0.64
C ILE A 123 -21.58 -6.61 0.31
N HIS A 124 -22.05 -7.84 0.43
CA HIS A 124 -21.45 -8.87 1.28
C HIS A 124 -20.28 -9.61 0.61
N GLU A 125 -20.16 -9.54 -0.72
CA GLU A 125 -19.04 -10.17 -1.42
C GLU A 125 -17.88 -9.20 -1.62
N SER A 126 -16.65 -9.67 -1.37
CA SER A 126 -15.45 -8.88 -1.66
C SER A 126 -15.23 -8.82 -3.17
N ARG A 127 -14.95 -7.62 -3.67
CA ARG A 127 -14.50 -7.43 -5.06
C ARG A 127 -13.02 -7.67 -5.25
N PHE A 128 -12.26 -7.79 -4.16
CA PHE A 128 -10.81 -7.99 -4.18
C PHE A 128 -10.45 -9.38 -3.67
N THR A 129 -9.55 -10.03 -4.39
CA THR A 129 -9.06 -11.37 -4.06
C THR A 129 -7.54 -11.42 -4.18
N PRO A 130 -6.83 -11.94 -3.17
CA PRO A 130 -5.42 -12.27 -3.30
C PRO A 130 -5.26 -13.54 -4.15
N LEU A 131 -4.41 -13.50 -5.18
CA LEU A 131 -4.11 -14.65 -6.03
C LEU A 131 -2.60 -14.75 -6.29
N LYS A 132 -2.15 -15.96 -6.56
CA LYS A 132 -0.82 -16.14 -7.16
C LYS A 132 -0.85 -15.68 -8.61
N LYS A 133 0.29 -15.21 -9.12
CA LYS A 133 0.46 -14.80 -10.52
C LYS A 133 0.09 -15.91 -11.52
N GLU A 134 0.30 -17.17 -11.15
CA GLU A 134 -0.02 -18.36 -11.97
C GLU A 134 -1.53 -18.61 -12.12
N ASP A 135 -2.34 -18.17 -11.16
CA ASP A 135 -3.80 -18.36 -11.15
C ASP A 135 -4.56 -17.19 -11.83
N PHE A 136 -3.83 -16.22 -12.39
CA PHE A 136 -4.42 -15.03 -13.00
C PHE A 136 -5.13 -15.33 -14.33
N ASP A 137 -6.41 -14.99 -14.38
CA ASP A 137 -7.23 -14.99 -15.61
C ASP A 137 -7.70 -13.57 -15.93
N ARG A 138 -7.15 -12.98 -16.99
CA ARG A 138 -7.47 -11.62 -17.45
C ARG A 138 -8.94 -11.39 -17.78
N ASN A 139 -9.71 -12.46 -18.06
CA ASN A 139 -11.14 -12.32 -18.37
C ASN A 139 -11.99 -12.21 -17.09
N LYS A 140 -11.43 -12.56 -15.94
CA LYS A 140 -12.11 -12.54 -14.64
C LYS A 140 -11.55 -11.47 -13.70
N TYR A 141 -10.28 -11.14 -13.86
CA TYR A 141 -9.54 -10.35 -12.90
C TYR A 141 -8.77 -9.19 -13.53
N PHE A 142 -8.61 -8.12 -12.75
CA PHE A 142 -7.74 -6.99 -13.06
C PHE A 142 -6.67 -6.83 -11.97
N PRO A 143 -5.36 -6.78 -12.31
CA PRO A 143 -4.30 -6.65 -11.30
C PRO A 143 -4.27 -5.24 -10.71
N MET A 144 -4.34 -5.11 -9.39
CA MET A 144 -4.35 -3.78 -8.75
C MET A 144 -2.98 -3.10 -8.74
N SER A 145 -1.90 -3.88 -8.89
CA SER A 145 -0.52 -3.39 -8.97
C SER A 145 -0.23 -2.51 -10.18
N VAL A 146 -1.04 -2.58 -11.23
CA VAL A 146 -0.89 -1.73 -12.42
C VAL A 146 -1.83 -0.53 -12.41
N MET A 147 -2.72 -0.42 -11.43
CA MET A 147 -3.82 0.57 -11.43
C MET A 147 -3.31 2.01 -11.50
N LEU A 148 -2.19 2.32 -10.86
CA LEU A 148 -1.61 3.67 -10.84
C LEU A 148 -0.53 3.91 -11.90
N ASP A 149 -0.14 2.89 -12.66
CA ASP A 149 0.83 2.96 -13.77
C ASP A 149 0.07 3.07 -15.10
N SER A 150 0.06 4.26 -15.68
CA SER A 150 -0.70 4.55 -16.91
C SER A 150 -0.27 3.73 -18.14
N VAL A 151 0.95 3.20 -18.15
CA VAL A 151 1.47 2.38 -19.26
C VAL A 151 1.02 0.95 -19.06
N LYS A 152 1.27 0.37 -17.88
CA LYS A 152 0.87 -1.01 -17.55
C LYS A 152 -0.65 -1.16 -17.49
N TYR A 153 -1.37 -0.16 -17.01
CA TYR A 153 -2.84 -0.12 -17.01
C TYR A 153 -3.41 -0.37 -18.41
N ARG A 154 -2.89 0.33 -19.42
CA ARG A 154 -3.34 0.20 -20.81
C ARG A 154 -3.06 -1.17 -21.42
N GLN A 155 -2.04 -1.88 -20.93
CA GLN A 155 -1.71 -3.23 -21.39
C GLN A 155 -2.57 -4.30 -20.71
N ALA A 156 -3.13 -3.98 -19.54
CA ALA A 156 -3.98 -4.87 -18.76
C ALA A 156 -5.48 -4.75 -19.09
N CYS A 157 -5.89 -3.69 -19.80
CA CYS A 157 -7.25 -3.49 -20.31
C CYS A 157 -7.51 -4.20 -21.64
#